data_AF-A0A382N1R0-F1
#
_entry.id   AF-A0A382N1R0-F1
#
_cell.length_a   1.000
_cell.length_b   1.000
_cell.length_c   1.000
_cell.angle_alpha   90.00
_cell.angle_beta   90.00
_cell.angle_gamma   90.00
#
_symmetry.space_group_name_H-M   'P 1'
#
loop_
_entity.id
_entity.type
_entity.pdbx_description
1 polymer ?
#
loop_
_entity_poly.entity_id
_entity_poly.type
_entity_poly.pdbx_seq_one_letter_code
_entity_poly.pdbx_strand_id
1 'polypeptide(L)'
;QTVEGFRDNFLTWLQDNLNNWTTSTERDGKAWWCLDRELRDVWKEFEETLGPGVREEILACRESDMELPADRHEEVLRIIRKGIEEVSEFEIFDSGLNAIGDEIFDRLSQEGADGRPALSTLVNRWFGDFGSDEITQELHRFLRLLVGRSITFPNGTKTFLAFIGYGANDLLPNMSGVQLYGAIGNHVCRYLWSNVTADPFGSSYVMVQPLAQRDMIDLVLRGWDEELAEDAAEATFERITGQETRPADPAGTTGDDDTRGGQGNAGHQDDTASPEEDWRAALMDETRDLAWKSRGERAYRTIASLPLSSLANAAGSLVSIQNLKQNIRGELPTVGGKINVATITRSEGFQWVSRQDDD
;
A
#
# COMPACT_ATOMS: atom_id res chain seq x y z
N GLN A 1 -25.87 1.01 -20.92
CA GLN A 1 -25.02 1.35 -19.76
C GLN A 1 -24.06 0.20 -19.54
N THR A 2 -22.78 0.50 -19.33
CA THR A 2 -21.72 -0.46 -18.95
C THR A 2 -21.54 -0.43 -17.43
N VAL A 3 -20.91 -1.47 -16.86
CA VAL A 3 -20.57 -1.50 -15.43
C VAL A 3 -19.59 -0.38 -15.07
N GLU A 4 -18.62 -0.10 -15.94
CA GLU A 4 -17.73 1.07 -15.82
C GLU A 4 -18.53 2.39 -15.80
N GLY A 5 -19.56 2.51 -16.62
CA GLY A 5 -20.42 3.69 -16.62
C GLY A 5 -21.15 3.92 -15.28
N PHE A 6 -21.48 2.84 -14.54
CA PHE A 6 -22.02 2.99 -13.19
C PHE A 6 -20.97 3.50 -12.20
N ARG A 7 -19.74 2.97 -12.26
CA ARG A 7 -18.61 3.46 -11.46
C ARG A 7 -18.35 4.93 -11.75
N ASP A 8 -18.27 5.31 -13.03
CA ASP A 8 -17.93 6.67 -13.44
C ASP A 8 -19.03 7.65 -13.03
N ASN A 9 -20.31 7.29 -13.21
CA ASN A 9 -21.43 8.09 -12.69
C ASN A 9 -21.40 8.24 -11.17
N PHE A 10 -21.07 7.17 -10.43
CA PHE A 10 -20.91 7.24 -8.98
C PHE A 10 -19.77 8.19 -8.59
N LEU A 11 -18.65 8.17 -9.30
CA LEU A 11 -17.51 9.05 -9.03
C LEU A 11 -17.85 10.52 -9.30
N THR A 12 -18.57 10.83 -10.37
CA THR A 12 -19.08 12.18 -10.64
C THR A 12 -20.03 12.61 -9.53
N TRP A 13 -21.00 11.77 -9.18
CA TRP A 13 -21.90 12.06 -8.07
C TRP A 13 -21.14 12.29 -6.76
N LEU A 14 -20.14 11.47 -6.45
CA LEU A 14 -19.34 11.60 -5.23
C LEU A 14 -18.58 12.93 -5.22
N GLN A 15 -17.95 13.31 -6.32
CA GLN A 15 -17.25 14.59 -6.49
C GLN A 15 -18.19 15.79 -6.24
N ASP A 16 -19.39 15.76 -6.83
CA ASP A 16 -20.39 16.83 -6.69
C ASP A 16 -20.93 16.95 -5.25
N ASN A 17 -20.87 15.87 -4.47
CA ASN A 17 -21.43 15.81 -3.13
C ASN A 17 -20.38 15.87 -2.01
N LEU A 18 -19.08 15.96 -2.32
CA LEU A 18 -17.99 15.97 -1.32
C LEU A 18 -18.22 16.96 -0.17
N ASN A 19 -18.73 18.15 -0.48
CA ASN A 19 -18.96 19.22 0.48
C ASN A 19 -20.09 18.93 1.47
N ASN A 20 -20.88 17.86 1.26
CA ASN A 20 -21.90 17.42 2.22
C ASN A 20 -21.28 16.67 3.42
N TRP A 21 -20.04 16.16 3.30
CA TRP A 21 -19.39 15.36 4.34
C TRP A 21 -18.15 16.01 4.94
N THR A 22 -17.42 16.81 4.16
CA THR A 22 -16.23 17.51 4.63
C THR A 22 -16.02 18.78 3.82
N THR A 23 -15.45 19.81 4.41
CA THR A 23 -15.18 21.07 3.68
C THR A 23 -13.90 20.96 2.84
N SER A 24 -13.75 21.80 1.81
CA SER A 24 -12.50 21.87 1.04
C SER A 24 -11.30 22.19 1.93
N THR A 25 -11.50 23.03 2.94
CA THR A 25 -10.48 23.43 3.91
C THR A 25 -10.01 22.23 4.74
N GLU A 26 -10.92 21.42 5.27
CA GLU A 26 -10.55 20.20 6.02
C GLU A 26 -9.83 19.17 5.14
N ARG A 27 -10.25 19.01 3.88
CA ARG A 27 -9.59 18.11 2.92
C ARG A 27 -8.15 18.55 2.63
N ASP A 28 -7.97 19.83 2.36
CA ASP A 28 -6.65 20.40 2.16
C ASP A 28 -5.81 20.21 3.44
N GLY A 29 -6.36 20.48 4.63
CA GLY A 29 -5.67 20.27 5.91
C GLY A 29 -5.16 18.83 6.08
N LYS A 30 -5.98 17.82 5.75
CA LYS A 30 -5.55 16.41 5.75
C LYS A 30 -4.40 16.15 4.76
N ALA A 31 -4.48 16.72 3.55
CA ALA A 31 -3.41 16.64 2.56
C ALA A 31 -2.08 17.22 3.08
N TRP A 32 -2.15 18.34 3.80
CA TRP A 32 -0.99 18.95 4.41
C TRP A 32 -0.38 18.06 5.50
N TRP A 33 -1.19 17.50 6.39
CA TRP A 33 -0.70 16.55 7.41
C TRP A 33 -0.18 15.25 6.80
N CYS A 34 -0.64 14.88 5.62
CA CYS A 34 -0.06 13.79 4.86
C CYS A 34 1.38 14.13 4.46
N LEU A 35 1.63 15.30 3.86
CA LEU A 35 2.99 15.73 3.50
C LEU A 35 3.93 15.83 4.72
N ASP A 36 3.39 16.24 5.88
CA ASP A 36 4.13 16.21 7.15
C ASP A 36 4.60 14.81 7.56
N ARG A 37 3.72 13.81 7.42
CA ARG A 37 4.08 12.43 7.69
C ARG A 37 5.22 11.97 6.77
N GLU A 38 5.17 12.31 5.49
CA GLU A 38 6.21 11.89 4.53
C GLU A 38 7.57 12.51 4.91
N LEU A 39 7.61 13.77 5.37
CA LEU A 39 8.85 14.37 5.89
C LEU A 39 9.36 13.70 7.16
N ARG A 40 8.45 13.33 8.06
CA ARG A 40 8.81 12.57 9.25
C ARG A 40 9.41 11.21 8.89
N ASP A 41 8.90 10.57 7.86
CA ASP A 41 9.39 9.26 7.42
C ASP A 41 10.78 9.39 6.78
N VAL A 42 11.04 10.43 5.98
CA VAL A 42 12.40 10.78 5.51
C VAL A 42 13.35 11.07 6.68
N TRP A 43 12.89 11.81 7.69
CA TRP A 43 13.67 12.08 8.89
C TRP A 43 14.02 10.80 9.66
N LYS A 44 13.08 9.84 9.72
CA LYS A 44 13.29 8.55 10.37
C LYS A 44 14.33 7.71 9.65
N GLU A 45 14.31 7.66 8.32
CA GLU A 45 15.33 6.97 7.52
C GLU A 45 16.73 7.58 7.75
N PHE A 46 16.80 8.91 7.87
CA PHE A 46 18.03 9.61 8.22
C PHE A 46 18.56 9.22 9.61
N GLU A 47 17.69 9.16 10.62
CA GLU A 47 18.08 8.72 11.97
C GLU A 47 18.54 7.26 12.01
N GLU A 48 17.87 6.38 11.29
CA GLU A 48 18.23 4.97 11.21
C GLU A 48 19.60 4.79 10.53
N THR A 49 19.92 5.62 9.55
CA THR A 49 21.19 5.53 8.81
C THR A 49 22.39 6.05 9.62
N LEU A 50 22.23 7.13 10.38
CA LEU A 50 23.31 7.74 11.16
C LEU A 50 23.41 7.25 12.61
N GLY A 51 22.38 6.57 13.09
CA GLY A 51 22.32 6.03 14.44
C GLY A 51 21.69 6.98 15.47
N PRO A 52 21.39 6.47 16.67
CA PRO A 52 20.50 7.13 17.63
C PRO A 52 21.02 8.45 18.21
N GLY A 53 22.32 8.75 18.07
CA GLY A 53 22.96 9.96 18.62
C GLY A 53 22.87 11.20 17.74
N VAL A 54 22.32 11.09 16.52
CA VAL A 54 22.27 12.21 15.58
C VAL A 54 21.34 13.33 16.06
N ARG A 55 20.27 13.02 16.80
CA ARG A 55 19.38 14.02 17.39
C ARG A 55 20.14 14.89 18.39
N GLU A 56 20.89 14.25 19.29
CA GLU A 56 21.69 14.94 20.29
C GLU A 56 22.80 15.78 19.65
N GLU A 57 23.43 15.28 18.58
CA GLU A 57 24.42 16.01 17.79
C GLU A 57 23.82 17.30 17.21
N ILE A 58 22.66 17.20 16.56
CA ILE A 58 21.94 18.34 15.96
C ILE A 58 21.52 19.35 17.04
N LEU A 59 20.98 18.88 18.15
CA LEU A 59 20.60 19.73 19.28
C LEU A 59 21.81 20.46 19.86
N ALA A 60 22.95 19.78 20.04
CA ALA A 60 24.17 20.38 20.56
C ALA A 60 24.74 21.45 19.61
N CYS A 61 24.71 21.20 18.31
CA CYS A 61 25.10 22.19 17.29
C CYS A 61 24.20 23.42 17.35
N ARG A 62 22.88 23.22 17.43
CA ARG A 62 21.90 24.31 17.52
C ARG A 62 22.05 25.14 18.80
N GLU A 63 22.23 24.52 19.96
CA GLU A 63 22.42 25.24 21.23
C GLU A 63 23.73 26.03 21.28
N SER A 64 24.73 25.57 20.51
CA SER A 64 26.05 26.18 20.45
C SER A 64 26.25 27.14 19.27
N ASP A 65 25.19 27.42 18.47
CA ASP A 65 25.27 28.15 17.19
C ASP A 65 26.41 27.66 16.26
N MET A 66 26.64 26.34 16.22
CA MET A 66 27.63 25.70 15.35
C MET A 66 26.96 25.07 14.12
N GLU A 67 27.67 25.11 12.99
CA GLU A 67 27.24 24.42 11.77
C GLU A 67 27.34 22.89 11.95
N LEU A 68 26.38 22.18 11.34
CA LEU A 68 26.43 20.73 11.27
C LEU A 68 27.60 20.27 10.37
N PRO A 69 28.21 19.12 10.67
CA PRO A 69 29.24 18.56 9.81
C PRO A 69 28.78 18.36 8.36
N ALA A 70 29.68 18.55 7.39
CA ALA A 70 29.36 18.49 5.96
C ALA A 70 28.86 17.10 5.51
N ASP A 71 29.36 16.03 6.14
CA ASP A 71 28.91 14.66 5.89
C ASP A 71 27.42 14.47 6.23
N ARG A 72 26.89 15.18 7.24
CA ARG A 72 25.45 15.15 7.58
C ARG A 72 24.60 15.76 6.48
N HIS A 73 25.08 16.84 5.88
CA HIS A 73 24.40 17.50 4.77
C HIS A 73 24.35 16.62 3.53
N GLU A 74 25.49 16.00 3.18
CA GLU A 74 25.58 15.06 2.05
C GLU A 74 24.65 13.86 2.26
N GLU A 75 24.57 13.35 3.48
CA GLU A 75 23.73 12.20 3.80
C GLU A 75 22.23 12.50 3.71
N VAL A 76 21.78 13.64 4.24
CA VAL A 76 20.38 14.09 4.06
C VAL A 76 20.05 14.24 2.57
N LEU A 77 20.93 14.88 1.80
CA LEU A 77 20.73 15.04 0.36
C LEU A 77 20.67 13.69 -0.36
N ARG A 78 21.50 12.72 0.04
CA ARG A 78 21.49 11.36 -0.51
C ARG A 78 20.14 10.68 -0.30
N ILE A 79 19.59 10.75 0.91
CA ILE A 79 18.29 10.15 1.26
C ILE A 79 17.15 10.83 0.49
N ILE A 80 17.11 12.17 0.46
CA ILE A 80 16.06 12.90 -0.27
C ILE A 80 16.12 12.58 -1.78
N ARG A 81 17.31 12.54 -2.37
CA ARG A 81 17.49 12.23 -3.80
C ARG A 81 17.07 10.81 -4.13
N LYS A 82 17.40 9.85 -3.26
CA LYS A 82 16.91 8.47 -3.36
C LYS A 82 15.37 8.43 -3.33
N GLY A 83 14.74 9.10 -2.37
CA GLY A 83 13.27 9.18 -2.31
C GLY A 83 12.65 9.85 -3.53
N ILE A 84 13.28 10.88 -4.09
CA ILE A 84 12.85 11.51 -5.35
C ILE A 84 12.90 10.50 -6.51
N GLU A 85 13.98 9.74 -6.62
CA GLU A 85 14.15 8.72 -7.66
C GLU A 85 13.08 7.64 -7.53
N GLU A 86 12.89 7.07 -6.34
CA GLU A 86 11.85 6.07 -6.06
C GLU A 86 10.45 6.58 -6.43
N VAL A 87 10.07 7.77 -5.95
CA VAL A 87 8.75 8.37 -6.28
C VAL A 87 8.65 8.71 -7.76
N SER A 88 9.78 8.95 -8.44
CA SER A 88 9.78 9.28 -9.86
C SER A 88 9.41 8.08 -10.75
N GLU A 89 9.67 6.87 -10.26
CA GLU A 89 9.38 5.60 -10.93
C GLU A 89 7.96 5.09 -10.67
N PHE A 90 7.28 5.63 -9.65
CA PHE A 90 5.90 5.25 -9.36
C PHE A 90 4.99 5.52 -10.55
N GLU A 91 4.16 4.52 -10.89
CA GLU A 91 3.11 4.70 -11.90
C GLU A 91 2.16 5.82 -11.50
N ILE A 92 1.75 6.61 -12.50
CA ILE A 92 0.76 7.66 -12.28
C ILE A 92 -0.60 6.99 -12.01
N PHE A 93 -0.94 6.87 -10.73
CA PHE A 93 -2.17 6.20 -10.30
C PHE A 93 -3.44 7.02 -10.59
N ASP A 94 -3.32 8.34 -10.59
CA ASP A 94 -4.40 9.28 -10.88
C ASP A 94 -3.92 10.37 -11.85
N SER A 95 -4.19 10.18 -13.14
CA SER A 95 -3.79 11.14 -14.18
C SER A 95 -4.47 12.50 -14.01
N GLY A 96 -5.67 12.55 -13.44
CA GLY A 96 -6.38 13.79 -13.15
C GLY A 96 -5.70 14.57 -12.03
N LEU A 97 -5.33 13.89 -10.94
CA LEU A 97 -4.57 14.51 -9.84
C LEU A 97 -3.21 15.01 -10.31
N ASN A 98 -2.48 14.19 -11.08
CA ASN A 98 -1.16 14.56 -11.61
C ASN A 98 -1.25 15.79 -12.54
N ALA A 99 -2.34 15.96 -13.29
CA ALA A 99 -2.53 17.13 -14.16
C ALA A 99 -2.73 18.44 -13.38
N ILE A 100 -3.28 18.39 -12.16
CA ILE A 100 -3.51 19.55 -11.28
C ILE A 100 -2.55 19.59 -10.09
N GLY A 101 -1.51 18.75 -10.09
CA GLY A 101 -0.62 18.55 -8.95
C GLY A 101 0.14 19.82 -8.57
N ASP A 102 0.61 20.57 -9.57
CA ASP A 102 1.32 21.83 -9.35
C ASP A 102 0.42 22.88 -8.68
N GLU A 103 -0.82 23.05 -9.16
CA GLU A 103 -1.79 23.99 -8.56
C GLU A 103 -2.14 23.60 -7.12
N ILE A 104 -2.26 22.29 -6.86
CA ILE A 104 -2.47 21.77 -5.51
C ILE A 104 -1.27 22.07 -4.63
N PHE A 105 -0.06 21.80 -5.09
CA PHE A 105 1.15 22.00 -4.32
C PHE A 105 1.37 23.47 -3.99
N ASP A 106 1.15 24.37 -4.96
CA ASP A 106 1.21 25.82 -4.76
C ASP A 106 0.19 26.28 -3.70
N ARG A 107 -1.03 25.73 -3.74
CA ARG A 107 -2.08 26.02 -2.75
C ARG A 107 -1.72 25.49 -1.36
N LEU A 108 -1.16 24.29 -1.27
CA LEU A 108 -0.72 23.69 0.01
C LEU A 108 0.53 24.38 0.58
N SER A 109 1.31 25.05 -0.27
CA SER A 109 2.52 25.78 0.13
C SER A 109 2.22 27.06 0.91
N GLN A 110 1.01 27.61 0.77
CA GLN A 110 0.56 28.82 1.46
C GLN A 110 -0.07 28.51 2.83
N GLU A 111 -0.16 29.53 3.69
CA GLU A 111 -0.91 29.45 4.95
C GLU A 111 -2.38 29.13 4.67
N GLY A 112 -2.91 28.10 5.33
CA GLY A 112 -4.27 27.64 5.05
C GLY A 112 -5.33 28.42 5.83
N ALA A 113 -6.54 28.48 5.27
CA ALA A 113 -7.68 29.10 5.94
C ALA A 113 -8.14 28.35 7.21
N ASP A 114 -7.69 27.10 7.40
CA ASP A 114 -7.79 26.32 8.64
C ASP A 114 -6.79 26.75 9.72
N GLY A 115 -5.89 27.69 9.45
CA GLY A 115 -4.83 28.11 10.37
C GLY A 115 -3.63 27.17 10.38
N ARG A 116 -3.53 26.24 9.42
CA ARG A 116 -2.29 25.47 9.23
C ARG A 116 -1.18 26.39 8.73
N PRO A 117 0.07 26.16 9.15
CA PRO A 117 1.19 26.98 8.70
C PRO A 117 1.55 26.69 7.23
N ALA A 118 2.33 27.59 6.63
CA ALA A 118 2.89 27.39 5.30
C ALA A 118 3.82 26.15 5.27
N LEU A 119 3.96 25.54 4.09
CA LEU A 119 4.81 24.35 3.92
C LEU A 119 6.30 24.66 4.19
N SER A 120 6.74 25.90 4.01
CA SER A 120 8.09 26.32 4.41
C SER A 120 8.33 26.19 5.92
N THR A 121 7.32 26.46 6.75
CA THR A 121 7.38 26.22 8.20
C THR A 121 7.49 24.73 8.51
N LEU A 122 6.85 23.89 7.69
CA LEU A 122 6.92 22.45 7.81
C LEU A 122 8.32 21.90 7.50
N VAL A 123 8.89 22.33 6.36
CA VAL A 123 10.26 21.97 5.96
C VAL A 123 11.25 22.44 7.02
N ASN A 124 11.12 23.69 7.48
CA ASN A 124 11.98 24.25 8.52
C ASN A 124 11.84 23.53 9.87
N ARG A 125 10.66 23.00 10.20
CA ARG A 125 10.45 22.25 11.45
C ARG A 125 11.26 20.96 11.48
N TRP A 126 11.40 20.27 10.36
CA TRP A 126 12.12 19.00 10.27
C TRP A 126 13.59 19.20 9.91
N PHE A 127 13.90 20.03 8.93
CA PHE A 127 15.24 20.14 8.34
C PHE A 127 15.85 21.55 8.47
N GLY A 128 15.25 22.44 9.27
CA GLY A 128 15.74 23.80 9.46
C GLY A 128 17.14 23.89 10.06
N ASP A 129 17.51 22.91 10.90
CA ASP A 129 18.81 22.86 11.56
C ASP A 129 19.99 22.70 10.59
N PHE A 130 19.74 22.23 9.36
CA PHE A 130 20.76 22.12 8.31
C PHE A 130 21.04 23.46 7.62
N GLY A 131 20.15 24.45 7.70
CA GLY A 131 20.36 25.78 7.12
C GLY A 131 20.72 25.80 5.63
N SER A 132 20.40 24.76 4.86
CA SER A 132 20.81 24.59 3.47
C SER A 132 19.67 24.85 2.49
N ASP A 133 19.91 25.82 1.58
CA ASP A 133 19.00 26.12 0.48
C ASP A 133 18.84 24.92 -0.48
N GLU A 134 19.90 24.12 -0.65
CA GLU A 134 19.88 22.94 -1.51
C GLU A 134 18.96 21.85 -0.94
N ILE A 135 19.08 21.55 0.35
CA ILE A 135 18.19 20.59 1.05
C ILE A 135 16.73 21.07 0.95
N THR A 136 16.50 22.36 1.18
CA THR A 136 15.17 22.95 1.08
C THR A 136 14.59 22.76 -0.34
N GLN A 137 15.37 23.04 -1.38
CA GLN A 137 14.94 22.88 -2.78
C GLN A 137 14.61 21.42 -3.12
N GLU A 138 15.45 20.47 -2.71
CA GLU A 138 15.20 19.05 -2.96
C GLU A 138 13.98 18.54 -2.17
N LEU A 139 13.77 18.98 -0.93
CA LEU A 139 12.55 18.65 -0.19
C LEU A 139 11.30 19.20 -0.87
N HIS A 140 11.34 20.44 -1.37
CA HIS A 140 10.22 21.00 -2.15
C HIS A 140 9.95 20.17 -3.41
N ARG A 141 10.99 19.73 -4.11
CA ARG A 141 10.87 18.84 -5.28
C ARG A 141 10.28 17.48 -4.90
N PHE A 142 10.74 16.89 -3.81
CA PHE A 142 10.22 15.63 -3.28
C PHE A 142 8.74 15.74 -2.95
N LEU A 143 8.34 16.73 -2.14
CA LEU A 143 6.95 16.94 -1.75
C LEU A 143 6.04 17.21 -2.95
N ARG A 144 6.52 17.96 -3.94
CA ARG A 144 5.80 18.18 -5.19
C ARG A 144 5.55 16.87 -5.93
N LEU A 145 6.55 15.99 -6.03
CA LEU A 145 6.41 14.71 -6.73
C LEU A 145 5.43 13.77 -6.02
N LEU A 146 5.39 13.80 -4.68
CA LEU A 146 4.40 13.03 -3.91
C LEU A 146 2.97 13.44 -4.29
N VAL A 147 2.73 14.73 -4.53
CA VAL A 147 1.45 15.24 -5.04
C VAL A 147 1.23 14.76 -6.48
N GLY A 148 0.46 13.68 -6.62
CA GLY A 148 0.10 13.11 -7.92
C GLY A 148 0.69 11.73 -8.22
N ARG A 149 1.68 11.29 -7.42
CA ARG A 149 2.30 9.96 -7.59
C ARG A 149 2.23 9.09 -6.34
N SER A 150 2.18 9.69 -5.16
CA SER A 150 2.05 8.89 -3.94
C SER A 150 0.61 8.42 -3.71
N ILE A 151 0.43 7.11 -3.57
CA ILE A 151 -0.83 6.48 -3.17
C ILE A 151 -1.20 6.79 -1.70
N THR A 152 -0.26 7.30 -0.89
CA THR A 152 -0.56 7.73 0.48
C THR A 152 -1.19 9.11 0.49
N PHE A 153 -1.02 9.92 -0.56
CA PHE A 153 -1.64 11.22 -0.68
C PHE A 153 -3.11 11.09 -1.11
N PRO A 154 -4.07 11.88 -0.57
CA PRO A 154 -3.90 13.00 0.38
C PRO A 154 -4.06 12.67 1.87
N ASN A 155 -4.36 11.44 2.31
CA ASN A 155 -4.63 11.22 3.74
C ASN A 155 -4.15 9.89 4.33
N GLY A 156 -3.49 9.05 3.54
CA GLY A 156 -2.96 7.75 3.92
C GLY A 156 -4.01 6.67 4.08
N THR A 157 -5.26 6.93 3.69
CA THR A 157 -6.34 5.95 3.76
C THR A 157 -6.75 5.53 2.36
N LYS A 158 -7.14 4.27 2.22
CA LYS A 158 -7.67 3.74 0.96
C LYS A 158 -8.98 3.01 1.20
N THR A 159 -9.87 3.07 0.22
CA THR A 159 -11.10 2.27 0.19
C THR A 159 -11.32 1.76 -1.21
N PHE A 160 -11.69 0.49 -1.34
CA PHE A 160 -12.00 -0.11 -2.62
C PHE A 160 -13.50 -0.26 -2.80
N LEU A 161 -14.01 0.17 -3.96
CA LEU A 161 -15.39 -0.04 -4.36
C LEU A 161 -15.42 -0.93 -5.60
N ALA A 162 -16.21 -1.99 -5.52
CA ALA A 162 -16.48 -2.90 -6.63
C ALA A 162 -17.88 -2.68 -7.17
N PHE A 163 -17.98 -2.56 -8.48
CA PHE A 163 -19.22 -2.52 -9.24
C PHE A 163 -19.31 -3.83 -10.01
N ILE A 164 -20.25 -4.69 -9.64
CA ILE A 164 -20.38 -6.04 -10.19
C ILE A 164 -21.75 -6.18 -10.83
N GLY A 165 -21.80 -6.69 -12.06
CA GLY A 165 -23.06 -6.99 -12.72
C GLY A 165 -22.92 -7.23 -14.22
N TYR A 166 -23.99 -6.93 -14.94
CA TYR A 166 -24.06 -7.06 -16.39
C TYR A 166 -24.25 -5.67 -17.00
N GLY A 167 -23.39 -5.30 -17.94
CA GLY A 167 -23.68 -4.22 -18.87
C GLY A 167 -24.78 -4.61 -19.86
N ALA A 168 -25.31 -3.61 -20.57
CA ALA A 168 -26.46 -3.79 -21.46
C ALA A 168 -26.27 -4.87 -22.54
N ASN A 169 -25.02 -5.11 -22.95
CA ASN A 169 -24.66 -6.07 -24.00
C ASN A 169 -23.81 -7.24 -23.49
N ASP A 170 -23.57 -7.33 -22.18
CA ASP A 170 -22.66 -8.32 -21.62
C ASP A 170 -23.32 -9.70 -21.52
N LEU A 171 -22.59 -10.73 -21.95
CA LEU A 171 -23.03 -12.13 -21.83
C LEU A 171 -22.62 -12.76 -20.49
N LEU A 172 -21.51 -12.30 -19.94
CA LEU A 172 -20.95 -12.74 -18.66
C LEU A 172 -20.98 -11.57 -17.68
N PRO A 173 -21.11 -11.83 -16.37
CA PRO A 173 -20.95 -10.78 -15.37
C PRO A 173 -19.51 -10.27 -15.41
N ASN A 174 -19.35 -8.99 -15.13
CA ASN A 174 -18.04 -8.36 -15.00
C ASN A 174 -17.98 -7.46 -13.77
N MET A 175 -16.75 -7.10 -13.42
CA MET A 175 -16.45 -6.24 -12.30
C MET A 175 -15.62 -5.06 -12.76
N SER A 176 -16.08 -3.85 -12.46
CA SER A 176 -15.24 -2.65 -12.50
C SER A 176 -14.95 -2.21 -11.07
N GLY A 177 -13.74 -1.72 -10.82
CA GLY A 177 -13.34 -1.24 -9.50
C GLY A 177 -12.86 0.20 -9.52
N VAL A 178 -12.90 0.83 -8.35
CA VAL A 178 -12.14 2.05 -8.07
C VAL A 178 -11.57 1.96 -6.67
N GLN A 179 -10.29 2.27 -6.56
CA GLN A 179 -9.64 2.51 -5.29
C GLN A 179 -9.60 4.01 -5.04
N LEU A 180 -10.17 4.44 -3.92
CA LEU A 180 -10.24 5.81 -3.48
C LEU A 180 -9.17 6.07 -2.43
N TYR A 181 -8.45 7.18 -2.55
CA TYR A 181 -7.38 7.59 -1.63
C TYR A 181 -7.75 8.83 -0.81
N GLY A 182 -9.00 9.29 -0.93
CA GLY A 182 -9.50 10.53 -0.34
C GLY A 182 -9.82 11.57 -1.40
N ALA A 183 -9.83 12.83 -1.00
CA ALA A 183 -10.14 13.94 -1.89
C ALA A 183 -9.38 15.20 -1.46
N ILE A 184 -9.12 16.08 -2.44
CA ILE A 184 -8.46 17.37 -2.27
C ILE A 184 -9.10 18.42 -3.18
N GLY A 185 -9.38 19.61 -2.67
CA GLY A 185 -10.28 20.52 -3.39
C GLY A 185 -11.59 19.81 -3.77
N ASN A 186 -11.96 19.81 -5.05
CA ASN A 186 -13.10 19.03 -5.57
C ASN A 186 -12.68 17.74 -6.30
N HIS A 187 -11.39 17.37 -6.26
CA HIS A 187 -10.88 16.17 -6.90
C HIS A 187 -10.92 14.99 -5.93
N VAL A 188 -11.56 13.89 -6.35
CA VAL A 188 -11.51 12.60 -5.64
C VAL A 188 -10.31 11.83 -6.17
N CYS A 189 -9.29 11.65 -5.32
CA CYS A 189 -8.07 10.95 -5.65
C CYS A 189 -8.35 9.45 -5.80
N ARG A 190 -8.02 8.87 -6.96
CA ARG A 190 -8.47 7.53 -7.31
C ARG A 190 -7.56 6.79 -8.27
N TYR A 191 -7.52 5.47 -8.11
CA TYR A 191 -6.98 4.54 -9.11
C TYR A 191 -8.12 3.71 -9.71
N LEU A 192 -8.27 3.77 -11.02
CA LEU A 192 -9.32 3.05 -11.74
C LEU A 192 -8.86 1.63 -12.04
N TRP A 193 -9.62 0.65 -11.54
CA TRP A 193 -9.40 -0.73 -11.94
C TRP A 193 -10.11 -1.01 -13.25
N SER A 194 -9.37 -1.56 -14.20
CA SER A 194 -9.91 -2.05 -15.47
C SER A 194 -11.04 -3.04 -15.23
N ASN A 195 -11.97 -3.12 -16.18
CA ASN A 195 -13.01 -4.13 -16.14
C ASN A 195 -12.40 -5.54 -16.16
N VAL A 196 -12.82 -6.38 -15.23
CA VAL A 196 -12.40 -7.77 -15.12
C VAL A 196 -13.58 -8.68 -15.43
N THR A 197 -13.34 -9.68 -16.28
CA THR A 197 -14.33 -10.68 -16.66
C THR A 197 -13.83 -12.07 -16.31
N ALA A 198 -14.74 -13.03 -16.21
CA ALA A 198 -14.36 -14.43 -16.01
C ALA A 198 -13.61 -15.01 -17.21
N ASP A 199 -12.55 -15.77 -16.94
CA ASP A 199 -11.76 -16.45 -17.95
C ASP A 199 -12.31 -17.84 -18.25
N PRO A 200 -12.15 -18.34 -19.49
CA PRO A 200 -12.46 -19.73 -19.81
C PRO A 200 -11.64 -20.68 -18.92
N PHE A 201 -12.32 -21.60 -18.26
CA PHE A 201 -11.68 -22.61 -17.43
C PHE A 201 -12.40 -23.95 -17.54
N GLY A 202 -11.77 -24.90 -18.24
CA GLY A 202 -12.38 -26.16 -18.59
C GLY A 202 -13.59 -25.95 -19.52
N SER A 203 -14.79 -26.33 -19.05
CA SER A 203 -16.03 -26.23 -19.83
C SER A 203 -16.89 -25.00 -19.51
N SER A 204 -16.40 -24.08 -18.69
CA SER A 204 -17.15 -22.93 -18.20
C SER A 204 -16.23 -21.70 -18.10
N TYR A 205 -16.72 -20.63 -17.47
CA TYR A 205 -15.94 -19.44 -17.16
C TYR A 205 -15.87 -19.29 -15.64
N VAL A 206 -14.74 -18.84 -15.11
CA VAL A 206 -14.56 -18.65 -13.67
C VAL A 206 -13.81 -17.37 -13.37
N MET A 207 -14.26 -16.67 -12.32
CA MET A 207 -13.56 -15.55 -11.70
C MET A 207 -13.78 -15.68 -10.20
N VAL A 208 -12.68 -15.67 -9.44
CA VAL A 208 -12.75 -15.53 -7.98
C VAL A 208 -11.91 -14.33 -7.60
N GLN A 209 -12.58 -13.28 -7.12
CA GLN A 209 -11.95 -12.00 -6.79
C GLN A 209 -12.18 -11.65 -5.31
N PRO A 210 -11.28 -12.07 -4.41
CA PRO A 210 -11.25 -11.56 -3.04
C PRO A 210 -10.87 -10.07 -3.03
N LEU A 211 -11.54 -9.25 -2.21
CA LEU A 211 -11.33 -7.80 -2.14
C LEU A 211 -10.80 -7.29 -0.78
N ALA A 212 -10.77 -8.15 0.22
CA ALA A 212 -10.28 -7.86 1.56
C ALA A 212 -9.15 -8.83 1.92
N GLN A 213 -8.99 -9.17 3.20
CA GLN A 213 -8.10 -10.26 3.61
C GLN A 213 -8.45 -11.55 2.85
N ARG A 214 -7.44 -12.17 2.24
CA ARG A 214 -7.60 -13.24 1.25
C ARG A 214 -6.72 -14.47 1.49
N ASP A 215 -5.89 -14.44 2.51
CA ASP A 215 -4.88 -15.45 2.83
C ASP A 215 -5.48 -16.86 2.99
N MET A 216 -6.57 -17.04 3.76
CA MET A 216 -7.21 -18.36 3.82
C MET A 216 -7.91 -18.74 2.52
N ILE A 217 -8.44 -17.75 1.80
CA ILE A 217 -9.10 -17.99 0.52
C ILE A 217 -8.08 -18.48 -0.50
N ASP A 218 -6.90 -17.85 -0.56
CA ASP A 218 -5.80 -18.24 -1.43
C ASP A 218 -5.21 -19.59 -1.01
N LEU A 219 -5.07 -19.87 0.28
CA LEU A 219 -4.65 -21.18 0.76
C LEU A 219 -5.63 -22.29 0.31
N VAL A 220 -6.93 -22.07 0.46
CA VAL A 220 -7.96 -23.07 0.08
C VAL A 220 -8.05 -23.22 -1.44
N LEU A 221 -8.01 -22.12 -2.19
CA LEU A 221 -8.27 -22.13 -3.63
C LEU A 221 -7.03 -22.33 -4.48
N ARG A 222 -5.87 -21.84 -4.05
CA ARG A 222 -4.61 -21.90 -4.79
C ARG A 222 -3.65 -22.90 -4.18
N GLY A 223 -3.85 -23.28 -2.91
CA GLY A 223 -2.92 -24.12 -2.17
C GLY A 223 -1.67 -23.37 -1.69
N TRP A 224 -1.75 -22.04 -1.64
CA TRP A 224 -0.62 -21.14 -1.43
C TRP A 224 -0.78 -20.36 -0.13
N ASP A 225 0.22 -20.43 0.75
CA ASP A 225 0.35 -19.60 1.95
C ASP A 225 1.59 -18.71 1.76
N GLU A 226 1.35 -17.43 1.43
CA GLU A 226 2.41 -16.46 1.09
C GLU A 226 3.30 -16.15 2.29
N GLU A 227 2.70 -15.95 3.46
CA GLU A 227 3.40 -15.66 4.72
C GLU A 227 4.33 -16.83 5.08
N LEU A 228 3.81 -18.06 5.05
CA LEU A 228 4.62 -19.23 5.33
C LEU A 228 5.74 -19.45 4.31
N ALA A 229 5.49 -19.15 3.03
CA ALA A 229 6.49 -19.28 1.99
C ALA A 229 7.60 -18.22 2.13
N GLU A 230 7.24 -17.00 2.50
CA GLU A 230 8.18 -15.92 2.84
C GLU A 230 9.07 -16.30 4.03
N ASP A 231 8.48 -16.74 5.14
CA ASP A 231 9.21 -17.17 6.33
C ASP A 231 10.14 -18.36 6.03
N ALA A 232 9.66 -19.32 5.23
CA ALA A 232 10.45 -20.48 4.85
C ALA A 232 11.61 -20.10 3.92
N ALA A 233 11.41 -19.16 3.00
CA ALA A 233 12.44 -18.65 2.11
C ALA A 233 13.52 -17.93 2.91
N GLU A 234 13.13 -17.01 3.79
CA GLU A 234 14.03 -16.28 4.69
C GLU A 234 14.88 -17.22 5.54
N ALA A 235 14.23 -18.09 6.32
CA ALA A 235 14.93 -19.01 7.20
C ALA A 235 15.82 -20.02 6.45
N THR A 236 15.55 -20.27 5.17
CA THR A 236 16.40 -21.12 4.33
C THR A 236 17.59 -20.35 3.80
N PHE A 237 17.41 -19.08 3.42
CA PHE A 237 18.48 -18.20 3.01
C PHE A 237 19.52 -18.01 4.13
N GLU A 238 19.07 -17.63 5.33
CA GLU A 238 19.91 -17.47 6.52
C GLU A 238 20.78 -18.71 6.80
N ARG A 239 20.19 -19.90 6.69
CA ARG A 239 20.90 -21.18 6.88
C ARG A 239 21.93 -21.48 5.81
N ILE A 240 21.69 -21.07 4.55
CA ILE A 240 22.59 -21.32 3.43
C ILE A 240 23.76 -20.33 3.45
N THR A 241 23.51 -19.07 3.76
CA THR A 241 24.54 -18.02 3.79
C THR A 241 25.30 -17.97 5.11
N GLY A 242 24.79 -18.61 6.17
CA GLY A 242 25.37 -18.54 7.51
C GLY A 242 25.19 -17.17 8.17
N GLN A 243 24.35 -16.31 7.59
CA GLN A 243 23.90 -15.06 8.20
C GLN A 243 22.74 -15.40 9.13
N GLU A 244 23.03 -15.87 10.35
CA GLU A 244 22.01 -15.98 11.38
C GLU A 244 21.66 -14.58 11.88
N THR A 245 20.53 -14.03 11.43
CA THR A 245 19.87 -12.94 12.14
C THR A 245 19.27 -13.53 13.41
N ARG A 246 20.01 -13.46 14.53
CA ARG A 246 19.44 -13.78 15.85
C ARG A 246 18.16 -12.96 16.02
N PRO A 247 17.01 -13.58 16.36
CA PRO A 247 15.86 -12.81 16.81
C PRO A 247 16.34 -11.93 17.96
N ALA A 248 16.02 -10.63 17.93
CA ALA A 248 16.31 -9.72 19.03
C ALA A 248 15.68 -10.30 20.31
N ASP A 249 16.53 -10.81 21.19
CA ASP A 249 16.10 -11.31 22.49
C ASP A 249 15.47 -10.14 23.27
N PRO A 250 14.27 -10.29 23.83
CA PRO A 250 13.69 -9.27 24.69
C PRO A 250 14.45 -9.27 26.02
N ALA A 251 15.42 -8.35 26.13
CA ALA A 251 16.10 -7.88 27.34
C ALA A 251 16.75 -8.92 28.28
N GLY A 252 18.09 -8.85 28.38
CA GLY A 252 18.85 -9.50 29.44
C GLY A 252 20.30 -9.00 29.53
N THR A 253 20.58 -8.20 30.55
CA THR A 253 21.87 -7.64 30.95
C THR A 253 22.97 -8.69 31.21
N THR A 254 24.21 -8.43 30.77
CA THR A 254 25.48 -8.30 31.56
C THR A 254 26.73 -8.76 30.80
N GLY A 255 27.77 -7.91 30.78
CA GLY A 255 29.18 -8.30 30.96
C GLY A 255 30.07 -8.46 29.72
N ASP A 256 31.07 -7.57 29.63
CA ASP A 256 32.44 -7.63 29.06
C ASP A 256 32.98 -9.02 28.61
N ASP A 257 33.85 -9.19 27.61
CA ASP A 257 35.07 -8.43 27.31
C ASP A 257 35.66 -8.80 25.91
N ASP A 258 36.31 -7.80 25.30
CA ASP A 258 37.49 -7.75 24.41
C ASP A 258 37.78 -8.64 23.16
N THR A 259 38.08 -7.90 22.08
CA THR A 259 39.24 -7.95 21.14
C THR A 259 39.22 -8.65 19.75
N ARG A 260 39.48 -7.76 18.75
CA ARG A 260 40.29 -7.90 17.50
C ARG A 260 39.64 -8.70 16.35
N GLY A 261 39.54 -8.21 15.11
CA GLY A 261 40.04 -7.02 14.44
C GLY A 261 40.31 -7.35 12.96
N GLY A 262 39.95 -6.46 12.04
CA GLY A 262 40.64 -6.30 10.75
C GLY A 262 39.88 -6.64 9.45
N GLN A 263 39.73 -5.58 8.63
CA GLN A 263 39.66 -5.54 7.16
C GLN A 263 38.32 -6.00 6.54
N GLY A 264 37.52 -5.17 5.90
CA GLY A 264 37.85 -4.04 5.03
C GLY A 264 37.98 -4.54 3.60
N ASN A 265 36.87 -4.52 2.83
CA ASN A 265 36.95 -4.21 1.42
C ASN A 265 35.64 -3.56 0.93
N ALA A 266 35.78 -2.31 0.50
CA ALA A 266 34.78 -1.57 -0.23
C ALA A 266 34.86 -1.92 -1.73
N GLY A 267 33.72 -1.80 -2.42
CA GLY A 267 33.66 -1.69 -3.88
C GLY A 267 33.08 -2.92 -4.56
N HIS A 268 31.77 -2.91 -4.79
CA HIS A 268 31.22 -2.69 -6.14
C HIS A 268 29.69 -2.57 -6.05
N GLN A 269 29.20 -1.36 -6.33
CA GLN A 269 27.83 -1.12 -6.78
C GLN A 269 27.70 -1.70 -8.19
N ASP A 270 26.72 -2.56 -8.37
CA ASP A 270 26.13 -2.87 -9.67
C ASP A 270 24.63 -3.09 -9.44
N ASP A 271 23.81 -2.49 -10.30
CA ASP A 271 22.34 -2.59 -10.35
C ASP A 271 21.89 -4.01 -10.71
N THR A 272 21.99 -4.92 -9.76
CA THR A 272 21.29 -6.19 -9.78
C THR A 272 20.57 -6.29 -8.45
N ALA A 273 19.28 -6.65 -8.47
CA ALA A 273 18.63 -7.17 -7.28
C ALA A 273 19.61 -8.09 -6.56
N SER A 274 19.74 -7.94 -5.25
CA SER A 274 20.73 -8.71 -4.51
C SER A 274 20.57 -10.20 -4.88
N PRO A 275 21.64 -11.00 -4.96
CA PRO A 275 21.52 -12.44 -5.25
C PRO A 275 20.51 -13.16 -4.32
N GLU A 276 20.24 -12.56 -3.17
CA GLU A 276 19.18 -12.89 -2.23
C GLU A 276 17.76 -12.63 -2.79
N GLU A 277 17.45 -11.40 -3.20
CA GLU A 277 16.15 -11.02 -3.77
C GLU A 277 15.80 -11.83 -5.02
N ASP A 278 16.78 -12.04 -5.90
CA ASP A 278 16.62 -12.85 -7.12
C ASP A 278 16.33 -14.32 -6.79
N TRP A 279 17.06 -14.90 -5.84
CA TRP A 279 16.83 -16.28 -5.41
C TRP A 279 15.48 -16.43 -4.69
N ARG A 280 15.13 -15.49 -3.81
CA ARG A 280 13.86 -15.48 -3.07
C ARG A 280 12.69 -15.40 -4.04
N ALA A 281 12.75 -14.48 -5.01
CA ALA A 281 11.73 -14.34 -6.04
C ALA A 281 11.57 -15.63 -6.85
N ALA A 282 12.68 -16.27 -7.27
CA ALA A 282 12.65 -17.53 -8.01
C ALA A 282 12.04 -18.68 -7.20
N LEU A 283 12.39 -18.81 -5.92
CA LEU A 283 11.83 -19.84 -5.03
C LEU A 283 10.33 -19.64 -4.81
N MET A 284 9.90 -18.40 -4.59
CA MET A 284 8.48 -18.06 -4.42
C MET A 284 7.68 -18.37 -5.68
N ASP A 285 8.22 -18.04 -6.85
CA ASP A 285 7.54 -18.31 -8.12
C ASP A 285 7.36 -19.81 -8.34
N GLU A 286 8.43 -20.61 -8.18
CA GLU A 286 8.36 -22.07 -8.35
C GLU A 286 7.38 -22.73 -7.36
N THR A 287 7.43 -22.32 -6.08
CA THR A 287 6.55 -22.89 -5.05
C THR A 287 5.09 -22.52 -5.29
N ARG A 288 4.80 -21.29 -5.74
CA ARG A 288 3.47 -20.86 -6.18
C ARG A 288 2.98 -21.67 -7.39
N ASP A 289 3.87 -21.93 -8.35
CA ASP A 289 3.57 -22.71 -9.55
C ASP A 289 3.23 -24.18 -9.21
N LEU A 290 3.98 -24.78 -8.29
CA LEU A 290 3.72 -26.13 -7.79
C LEU A 290 2.41 -26.21 -7.02
N ALA A 291 2.10 -25.20 -6.18
CA ALA A 291 0.82 -25.11 -5.48
C ALA A 291 -0.36 -25.06 -6.46
N TRP A 292 -0.23 -24.24 -7.51
CA TRP A 292 -1.23 -24.14 -8.57
C TRP A 292 -1.45 -25.47 -9.30
N LYS A 293 -0.38 -26.10 -9.78
CA LYS A 293 -0.45 -27.39 -10.52
C LYS A 293 -1.00 -28.53 -9.66
N SER A 294 -0.68 -28.54 -8.36
CA SER A 294 -1.08 -29.63 -7.46
C SER A 294 -2.50 -29.48 -6.90
N ARG A 295 -2.93 -28.25 -6.58
CA ARG A 295 -4.19 -27.97 -5.88
C ARG A 295 -5.04 -26.94 -6.59
N GLY A 296 -4.43 -25.82 -6.99
CA GLY A 296 -5.14 -24.66 -7.52
C GLY A 296 -6.00 -24.97 -8.74
N GLU A 297 -5.43 -25.65 -9.74
CA GLU A 297 -6.12 -25.97 -10.98
C GLU A 297 -7.40 -26.80 -10.73
N ARG A 298 -7.33 -27.78 -9.83
CA ARG A 298 -8.47 -28.64 -9.49
C ARG A 298 -9.56 -27.88 -8.75
N ALA A 299 -9.18 -26.98 -7.84
CA ALA A 299 -10.14 -26.16 -7.10
C ALA A 299 -10.91 -25.23 -8.05
N TYR A 300 -10.21 -24.51 -8.92
CA TYR A 300 -10.83 -23.64 -9.93
C TYR A 300 -11.71 -24.41 -10.92
N ARG A 301 -11.28 -25.61 -11.34
CA ARG A 301 -12.09 -26.49 -12.21
C ARG A 301 -13.41 -26.87 -11.54
N THR A 302 -13.36 -27.12 -10.24
CA THR A 302 -14.54 -27.47 -9.45
C THR A 302 -15.48 -26.29 -9.37
N ILE A 303 -14.98 -25.10 -8.99
CA ILE A 303 -15.76 -23.86 -8.90
C ILE A 303 -16.44 -23.54 -10.23
N ALA A 304 -15.71 -23.62 -11.35
CA ALA A 304 -16.24 -23.35 -12.69
C ALA A 304 -17.45 -24.23 -13.06
N SER A 305 -17.55 -25.41 -12.46
CA SER A 305 -18.62 -26.39 -12.70
C SER A 305 -19.77 -26.35 -11.68
N LEU A 306 -19.68 -25.52 -10.63
CA LEU A 306 -20.69 -25.47 -9.59
C LEU A 306 -21.99 -24.84 -10.12
N PRO A 307 -23.16 -25.40 -9.76
CA PRO A 307 -24.43 -24.71 -9.89
C PRO A 307 -24.44 -23.40 -9.08
N LEU A 308 -25.26 -22.43 -9.50
CA LEU A 308 -25.32 -21.09 -8.89
C LEU A 308 -25.51 -21.11 -7.36
N SER A 309 -26.41 -21.96 -6.85
CA SER A 309 -26.67 -22.08 -5.41
C SER A 309 -25.44 -22.61 -4.64
N SER A 310 -24.76 -23.62 -5.19
CA SER A 310 -23.53 -24.15 -4.61
C SER A 310 -22.38 -23.15 -4.67
N LEU A 311 -22.30 -22.36 -5.75
CA LEU A 311 -21.31 -21.29 -5.89
C LEU A 311 -21.50 -20.20 -4.82
N ALA A 312 -22.75 -19.78 -4.59
CA ALA A 312 -23.08 -18.82 -3.53
C ALA A 312 -22.68 -19.35 -2.14
N ASN A 313 -23.00 -20.62 -1.85
CA ASN A 313 -22.61 -21.25 -0.59
C ASN A 313 -21.08 -21.38 -0.45
N ALA A 314 -20.38 -21.68 -1.54
CA ALA A 314 -18.92 -21.74 -1.55
C ALA A 314 -18.30 -20.36 -1.24
N ALA A 315 -18.80 -19.29 -1.86
CA ALA A 315 -18.36 -17.92 -1.57
C ALA A 315 -18.54 -17.55 -0.09
N GLY A 316 -19.71 -17.83 0.49
CA GLY A 316 -19.96 -17.58 1.93
C GLY A 316 -19.05 -18.41 2.85
N SER A 317 -18.76 -19.66 2.46
CA SER A 317 -17.87 -20.55 3.23
C SER A 317 -16.42 -20.06 3.23
N LEU A 318 -15.93 -19.56 2.08
CA LEU A 318 -14.59 -18.98 1.97
C LEU A 318 -14.41 -17.76 2.89
N VAL A 319 -15.39 -16.86 2.90
CA VAL A 319 -15.40 -15.70 3.82
C VAL A 319 -15.49 -16.15 5.28
N SER A 320 -16.28 -17.19 5.56
CA SER A 320 -16.41 -17.74 6.92
C SER A 320 -15.09 -18.31 7.44
N ILE A 321 -14.34 -19.03 6.61
CA ILE A 321 -13.02 -19.58 6.97
C ILE A 321 -12.01 -18.45 7.19
N GLN A 322 -12.04 -17.41 6.36
CA GLN A 322 -11.20 -16.21 6.56
C GLN A 322 -11.46 -15.56 7.92
N ASN A 323 -12.72 -15.32 8.26
CA ASN A 323 -13.10 -14.75 9.55
C ASN A 323 -12.70 -15.65 10.73
N LEU A 324 -12.80 -16.98 10.56
CA LEU A 324 -12.39 -17.93 11.59
C LEU A 324 -10.88 -17.85 11.89
N LYS A 325 -10.03 -17.75 10.87
CA LYS A 325 -8.57 -17.59 11.08
C LYS A 325 -8.27 -16.34 11.91
N GLN A 326 -8.87 -15.20 11.55
CA GLN A 326 -8.66 -13.93 12.24
C GLN A 326 -9.04 -14.03 13.72
N ASN A 327 -10.20 -14.63 14.01
CA ASN A 327 -10.66 -14.84 15.39
C ASN A 327 -9.72 -15.75 16.20
N ILE A 328 -9.18 -16.81 15.59
CA ILE A 328 -8.26 -17.73 16.28
C ILE A 328 -6.90 -17.06 16.55
N ARG A 329 -6.39 -16.26 15.60
CA ARG A 329 -5.10 -15.56 15.74
C ARG A 329 -5.19 -14.30 16.64
N GLY A 330 -6.39 -13.86 17.00
CA GLY A 330 -6.58 -12.61 17.75
C GLY A 330 -6.20 -11.37 16.93
N GLU A 331 -6.13 -11.51 15.61
CA GLU A 331 -5.86 -10.41 14.68
C GLU A 331 -7.12 -9.55 14.54
N LEU A 332 -6.94 -8.23 14.41
CA LEU A 332 -8.04 -7.32 14.13
C LEU A 332 -8.54 -7.58 12.70
N PRO A 333 -9.78 -8.09 12.52
CA PRO A 333 -10.29 -8.33 11.18
C PRO A 333 -10.48 -7.00 10.45
N THR A 334 -9.95 -6.90 9.23
CA THR A 334 -10.21 -5.74 8.34
C THR A 334 -11.65 -5.74 7.82
N VAL A 335 -12.27 -6.93 7.80
CA VAL A 335 -13.68 -7.17 7.45
C VAL A 335 -14.26 -8.14 8.47
N GLY A 336 -15.41 -7.79 9.05
CA GLY A 336 -16.05 -8.59 10.09
C GLY A 336 -17.57 -8.43 10.08
N GLY A 337 -18.22 -9.08 11.04
CA GLY A 337 -19.68 -9.06 11.15
C GLY A 337 -20.37 -10.16 10.35
N LYS A 338 -21.66 -9.95 10.06
CA LYS A 338 -22.51 -10.96 9.45
C LYS A 338 -22.19 -11.15 7.97
N ILE A 339 -22.21 -12.39 7.51
CA ILE A 339 -21.92 -12.74 6.12
C ILE A 339 -23.22 -12.75 5.33
N ASN A 340 -23.36 -11.76 4.45
CA ASN A 340 -24.44 -11.68 3.48
C ASN A 340 -23.95 -12.21 2.13
N VAL A 341 -24.78 -13.04 1.49
CA VAL A 341 -24.49 -13.67 0.21
C VAL A 341 -25.60 -13.33 -0.76
N ALA A 342 -25.24 -12.88 -1.94
CA ALA A 342 -26.16 -12.58 -3.02
C ALA A 342 -25.64 -13.15 -4.34
N THR A 343 -26.55 -13.34 -5.29
CA THR A 343 -26.25 -13.71 -6.67
C THR A 343 -26.78 -12.64 -7.60
N ILE A 344 -26.19 -12.53 -8.78
CA ILE A 344 -26.72 -11.72 -9.87
C ILE A 344 -26.67 -12.54 -11.15
N THR A 345 -27.81 -12.63 -11.84
CA THR A 345 -27.90 -13.28 -13.16
C THR A 345 -28.60 -12.35 -14.15
N ARG A 346 -28.39 -12.59 -15.44
CA ARG A 346 -29.07 -11.81 -16.48
C ARG A 346 -30.60 -12.01 -16.49
N SER A 347 -31.08 -13.20 -16.11
CA SER A 347 -32.52 -13.53 -16.14
C SER A 347 -33.26 -13.05 -14.89
N GLU A 348 -32.64 -13.15 -13.72
CA GLU A 348 -33.31 -12.89 -12.42
C GLU A 348 -32.83 -11.62 -11.74
N GLY A 349 -31.79 -10.97 -12.27
CA GLY A 349 -31.17 -9.81 -11.64
C GLY A 349 -30.49 -10.17 -10.31
N PHE A 350 -30.40 -9.20 -9.41
CA PHE A 350 -29.81 -9.35 -8.09
C PHE A 350 -30.78 -10.07 -7.14
N GLN A 351 -30.29 -11.09 -6.43
CA GLN A 351 -31.05 -11.90 -5.49
C GLN A 351 -30.23 -12.17 -4.22
N TRP A 352 -30.85 -12.02 -3.05
CA TRP A 352 -30.23 -12.42 -1.78
C TRP A 352 -30.33 -13.95 -1.62
N VAL A 353 -29.21 -14.61 -1.30
CA VAL A 353 -29.15 -16.03 -0.96
C VAL A 353 -29.16 -16.22 0.56
N SER A 354 -28.39 -15.39 1.26
CA SER A 354 -28.37 -15.30 2.71
C SER A 354 -28.24 -13.83 3.08
N ARG A 355 -29.15 -13.35 3.92
CA ARG A 355 -29.10 -12.00 4.46
C ARG A 355 -29.40 -12.07 5.93
N GLN A 356 -28.46 -11.58 6.73
CA GLN A 356 -28.65 -11.37 8.15
C GLN A 356 -28.65 -9.86 8.34
N ASP A 357 -29.83 -9.30 8.61
CA ASP A 357 -29.96 -7.88 8.93
C ASP A 357 -29.41 -7.63 10.34
N ASP A 358 -28.83 -6.46 10.56
CA ASP A 358 -28.51 -5.98 11.91
C ASP A 358 -29.83 -5.53 12.57
N ASP A 359 -30.13 -6.09 13.74
CA ASP A 359 -31.27 -5.68 14.58
C ASP A 359 -31.04 -4.30 15.20
#